data_AF-A0A2K0WJY4-F1
#
_entry.id   AF-A0A2K0WJY4-F1
#
_cell.length_a   1.000
_cell.length_b   1.000
_cell.length_c   1.000
_cell.angle_alpha   90.00
_cell.angle_beta   90.00
_cell.angle_gamma   90.00
#
_symmetry.space_group_name_H-M   'P 1'
#
loop_
_entity.id
_entity.type
_entity.pdbx_description
1 polymer ?
#
loop_
_entity_poly.entity_id
_entity_poly.type
_entity_poly.pdbx_seq_one_letter_code
_entity_poly.pdbx_strand_id
1 'polypeptide(L)'
;MRARYKGPAGTGILEIPDDATVKVLFDELRAKTGITTFGIKYGPPMAMKTLEASQSDQIARSLGLHGETLTIVPEDVPPPAPTAPLQTGTAQHQAMTSQAAKRNESPEDVNVPWPELGGTLLLRVMPSDNSCLFTAFGGALQDQIPAQRLRKMMADYIVEHPEDYSDAVLGSPPSQYCRSIQDPDRWGGGIELSILSSIFDIQICTFDVQTQNLINFGEDKRDRCILVYSGIHYDRVAFSLSDYPHDSPTYPPEMDRTVWPTDDDEILEKTKELVEKLNKAHYYTDTEGLLLRCDVQGCDWIGSGQREGQKHAELTGHVALSEIQDEGDNVLRKCDTLGCDFIGQGDKVMRQHSADTAHERFSIIPDW
;
A
#
# COMPACT_ATOMS: atom_id res chain seq x y z
N MET A 1 23.75 0.63 -9.23
CA MET A 1 22.47 -0.06 -9.07
C MET A 1 21.45 0.88 -8.47
N ARG A 2 20.31 1.05 -9.15
CA ARG A 2 19.15 1.80 -8.67
C ARG A 2 18.02 0.83 -8.30
N ALA A 3 17.36 1.04 -7.18
CA ALA A 3 16.22 0.24 -6.70
C ALA A 3 15.23 1.14 -5.96
N ARG A 4 13.93 0.83 -6.01
CA ARG A 4 12.92 1.48 -5.17
C ARG A 4 12.90 0.78 -3.82
N TYR A 5 12.70 1.50 -2.72
CA TYR A 5 12.42 0.90 -1.42
C TYR A 5 11.07 1.37 -0.88
N LYS A 6 10.40 0.48 -0.15
CA LYS A 6 9.14 0.69 0.56
C LYS A 6 9.37 0.28 2.00
N GLY A 7 9.12 1.15 2.97
CA GLY A 7 9.16 0.81 4.39
C GLY A 7 8.17 1.63 5.20
N PRO A 8 8.12 1.42 6.52
CA PRO A 8 7.21 2.18 7.41
C PRO A 8 7.47 3.68 7.38
N ALA A 9 8.72 4.10 7.15
CA ALA A 9 9.09 5.51 6.99
C ALA A 9 8.74 6.10 5.61
N GLY A 10 8.05 5.34 4.75
CA GLY A 10 7.66 5.72 3.40
C GLY A 10 8.46 5.02 2.31
N THR A 11 8.30 5.51 1.09
CA THR A 11 8.97 4.98 -0.11
C THR A 11 10.06 5.92 -0.60
N GLY A 12 11.12 5.37 -1.19
CA GLY A 12 12.16 6.20 -1.80
C GLY A 12 13.00 5.43 -2.82
N ILE A 13 14.05 6.09 -3.32
CA ILE A 13 14.98 5.52 -4.28
C ILE A 13 16.34 5.32 -3.61
N LEU A 14 16.86 4.12 -3.76
CA LEU A 14 18.20 3.71 -3.38
C LEU A 14 19.09 3.72 -4.63
N GLU A 15 20.17 4.49 -4.59
CA GLU A 15 21.20 4.52 -5.62
C GLU A 15 22.54 4.18 -4.97
N ILE A 16 23.10 3.04 -5.34
CA ILE A 16 24.41 2.55 -4.89
C ILE A 16 25.27 2.17 -6.10
N PRO A 17 26.60 2.06 -5.99
CA PRO A 17 27.46 1.56 -7.08
C PRO A 17 27.03 0.18 -7.62
N ASP A 18 27.36 -0.14 -8.87
CA ASP A 18 26.98 -1.41 -9.51
C ASP A 18 27.70 -2.64 -8.93
N ASP A 19 28.85 -2.43 -8.31
CA ASP A 19 29.68 -3.40 -7.59
C ASP A 19 29.39 -3.43 -6.08
N ALA A 20 28.42 -2.64 -5.60
CA ALA A 20 28.06 -2.58 -4.19
C ALA A 20 27.50 -3.91 -3.69
N THR A 21 27.94 -4.30 -2.48
CA THR A 21 27.47 -5.52 -1.83
C THR A 21 26.12 -5.32 -1.16
N VAL A 22 25.44 -6.42 -0.83
CA VAL A 22 24.23 -6.42 -0.02
C VAL A 22 24.43 -5.68 1.31
N LYS A 23 25.59 -5.82 1.94
CA LYS A 23 25.91 -5.08 3.17
C LYS A 23 25.81 -3.56 2.98
N VAL A 24 26.38 -3.02 1.90
CA VAL A 24 26.32 -1.59 1.58
C VAL A 24 24.87 -1.15 1.34
N LEU A 25 24.06 -2.00 0.72
CA LEU A 25 22.63 -1.76 0.54
C LEU A 25 21.88 -1.67 1.88
N PHE A 26 22.16 -2.54 2.84
CA PHE A 26 21.57 -2.46 4.18
C PHE A 26 22.02 -1.18 4.92
N ASP A 27 23.29 -0.81 4.85
CA ASP A 27 23.82 0.38 5.51
C ASP A 27 23.21 1.68 4.95
N GLU A 28 23.05 1.76 3.63
CA GLU A 28 22.44 2.93 2.97
C GLU A 28 20.92 3.02 3.27
N LEU A 29 20.23 1.88 3.36
CA LEU A 29 18.83 1.85 3.76
C LEU A 29 18.63 2.19 5.23
N ARG A 30 19.54 1.78 6.14
CA ARG A 30 19.56 2.25 7.54
C ARG A 30 19.68 3.78 7.61
N ALA A 31 20.62 4.34 6.84
CA ALA A 31 20.85 5.78 6.82
C ALA A 31 19.64 6.56 6.29
N LYS A 32 18.96 6.04 5.26
CA LYS A 32 17.79 6.68 4.63
C LYS A 32 16.48 6.51 5.42
N THR A 33 16.28 5.37 6.08
CA THR A 33 15.00 5.06 6.76
C THR A 33 15.03 5.25 8.26
N GLY A 34 16.21 5.34 8.88
CA GLY A 34 16.36 5.45 10.33
C GLY A 34 16.08 4.15 11.10
N ILE A 35 15.77 3.05 10.42
CA ILE A 35 15.46 1.74 11.05
C ILE A 35 16.78 1.00 11.28
N THR A 36 17.03 0.52 12.50
CA THR A 36 18.31 -0.12 12.86
C THR A 36 18.34 -1.61 12.51
N THR A 37 17.24 -2.33 12.75
CA THR A 37 17.07 -3.76 12.50
C THR A 37 15.86 -3.98 11.58
N PHE A 38 16.13 -4.54 10.40
CA PHE A 38 15.10 -4.85 9.41
C PHE A 38 15.55 -5.95 8.47
N GLY A 39 14.60 -6.71 7.94
CA GLY A 39 14.76 -7.55 6.76
C GLY A 39 14.38 -6.80 5.48
N ILE A 40 14.81 -7.32 4.33
CA ILE A 40 14.46 -6.79 3.01
C ILE A 40 13.83 -7.91 2.19
N LYS A 41 12.63 -7.67 1.64
CA LYS A 41 11.99 -8.56 0.68
C LYS A 41 11.91 -7.93 -0.70
N TYR A 42 11.99 -8.72 -1.76
CA TYR A 42 11.99 -8.23 -3.15
C TYR A 42 11.43 -9.28 -4.11
N GLY A 43 11.03 -8.85 -5.31
CA GLY A 43 10.40 -9.71 -6.31
C GLY A 43 8.87 -9.58 -6.35
N PRO A 44 8.20 -10.39 -7.18
CA PRO A 44 6.76 -10.26 -7.41
C PRO A 44 5.95 -10.72 -6.18
N PRO A 45 4.74 -10.17 -5.94
CA PRO A 45 4.01 -10.40 -4.69
C PRO A 45 3.69 -11.86 -4.37
N MET A 46 3.58 -12.73 -5.38
CA MET A 46 3.33 -14.18 -5.21
C MET A 46 4.61 -15.03 -5.09
N ALA A 47 5.80 -14.44 -5.23
CA ALA A 47 7.08 -15.13 -5.10
C ALA A 47 8.15 -14.22 -4.47
N MET A 48 7.76 -13.49 -3.42
CA MET A 48 8.65 -12.61 -2.67
C MET A 48 9.84 -13.38 -2.11
N LYS A 49 11.04 -12.88 -2.37
CA LYS A 49 12.30 -13.41 -1.83
C LYS A 49 12.76 -12.53 -0.68
N THR A 50 13.27 -13.14 0.37
CA THR A 50 13.92 -12.42 1.47
C THR A 50 15.42 -12.35 1.22
N LEU A 51 16.02 -11.17 1.42
CA LEU A 51 17.46 -11.01 1.49
C LEU A 51 17.96 -11.52 2.83
N GLU A 52 18.72 -12.61 2.78
CA GLU A 52 19.25 -13.29 3.95
C GLU A 52 20.59 -12.70 4.40
N ALA A 53 20.86 -12.75 5.71
CA ALA A 53 22.12 -12.26 6.29
C ALA A 53 23.36 -12.97 5.69
N SER A 54 23.21 -14.21 5.23
CA SER A 54 24.28 -14.98 4.55
C SER A 54 24.65 -14.44 3.16
N GLN A 55 23.90 -13.48 2.62
CA GLN A 55 24.13 -12.88 1.30
C GLN A 55 24.87 -11.53 1.39
N SER A 56 25.30 -11.11 2.59
CA SER A 56 25.89 -9.78 2.87
C SER A 56 27.06 -9.41 1.97
N ASP A 57 27.90 -10.39 1.61
CA ASP A 57 29.12 -10.17 0.81
C ASP A 57 28.90 -10.34 -0.70
N GLN A 58 27.68 -10.72 -1.12
CA GLN A 58 27.34 -10.83 -2.54
C GLN A 58 27.04 -9.46 -3.14
N ILE A 59 27.28 -9.31 -4.44
CA ILE A 59 26.96 -8.08 -5.17
C ILE A 59 25.44 -7.95 -5.25
N ALA A 60 24.88 -6.83 -4.80
CA ALA A 60 23.44 -6.59 -4.77
C ALA A 60 22.81 -6.73 -6.16
N ARG A 61 23.53 -6.27 -7.19
CA ARG A 61 23.09 -6.39 -8.59
C ARG A 61 23.02 -7.83 -9.11
N SER A 62 23.90 -8.73 -8.66
CA SER A 62 23.87 -10.14 -9.08
C SER A 62 22.69 -10.91 -8.52
N LEU A 63 22.02 -10.37 -7.50
CA LEU A 63 20.79 -10.92 -6.93
C LEU A 63 19.52 -10.43 -7.63
N GLY A 64 19.66 -9.65 -8.72
CA GLY A 64 18.54 -9.13 -9.50
C GLY A 64 17.86 -7.91 -8.87
N LEU A 65 18.50 -7.24 -7.90
CA LEU A 65 17.88 -6.12 -7.14
C LEU A 65 17.79 -4.80 -7.93
N HIS A 66 18.26 -4.76 -9.17
CA HIS A 66 18.25 -3.55 -9.98
C HIS A 66 16.87 -3.32 -10.61
N GLY A 67 16.27 -2.15 -10.37
CA GLY A 67 14.93 -1.84 -10.84
C GLY A 67 13.81 -2.44 -9.99
N GLU A 68 14.15 -3.31 -9.04
CA GLU A 68 13.22 -3.95 -8.11
C GLU A 68 12.69 -3.00 -7.04
N THR A 69 11.57 -3.40 -6.43
CA THR A 69 11.04 -2.76 -5.22
C THR A 69 11.42 -3.57 -3.98
N LEU A 70 12.27 -2.98 -3.15
CA LEU A 70 12.74 -3.52 -1.88
C LEU A 70 11.76 -3.16 -0.77
N THR A 71 11.06 -4.14 -0.22
CA THR A 71 10.19 -3.95 0.94
C THR A 71 11.00 -4.14 2.22
N ILE A 72 11.16 -3.08 2.98
CA ILE A 72 11.82 -3.04 4.29
C ILE A 72 10.82 -3.52 5.33
N VAL A 73 11.16 -4.59 6.02
CA VAL A 73 10.37 -5.21 7.08
C VAL A 73 11.12 -4.97 8.40
N PRO A 74 10.69 -4.03 9.26
CA PRO A 74 11.31 -3.87 10.57
C PRO A 74 11.24 -5.18 11.35
N GLU A 75 12.33 -5.55 12.00
CA GLU A 75 12.29 -6.61 12.99
C GLU A 75 11.96 -5.96 14.33
N ASP A 76 10.81 -6.33 14.91
CA ASP A 76 10.44 -5.89 16.26
C ASP A 76 11.49 -6.38 17.26
N VAL A 77 12.31 -5.45 17.75
CA VAL A 77 13.04 -5.67 19.00
C VAL A 77 12.03 -5.53 20.12
N PRO A 78 11.80 -6.57 20.95
CA PRO A 78 10.92 -6.43 22.10
C PRO A 78 11.43 -5.28 23.00
N PRO A 79 10.55 -4.37 23.45
CA PRO A 79 10.97 -3.26 24.28
C PRO A 79 11.59 -3.80 25.58
N PRO A 80 12.77 -3.30 26.02
CA PRO A 80 13.27 -3.62 27.35
C PRO A 80 12.29 -3.11 28.40
N ALA A 81 12.04 -3.95 29.41
CA ALA A 81 11.09 -3.72 30.49
C ALA A 81 11.33 -2.37 31.23
N PRO A 82 10.26 -1.72 31.74
CA PRO A 82 10.35 -0.39 32.31
C PRO A 82 10.98 -0.41 33.71
N THR A 83 12.01 0.41 33.91
CA THR A 83 12.46 0.87 35.23
C THR A 83 12.02 2.31 35.47
N ALA A 84 11.43 2.53 36.65
CA ALA A 84 10.82 3.76 37.13
C ALA A 84 11.86 4.88 37.47
N PRO A 85 11.40 6.14 37.71
CA PRO A 85 12.08 7.35 37.26
C PRO A 85 12.90 8.09 38.34
N LEU A 86 13.79 8.98 37.88
CA LEU A 86 14.40 10.05 38.67
C LEU A 86 14.39 11.37 37.86
N GLN A 87 14.38 12.46 38.60
CA GLN A 87 13.70 13.73 38.31
C GLN A 87 14.57 14.80 37.61
N THR A 88 13.84 15.73 36.99
CA THR A 88 14.06 17.20 36.88
C THR A 88 15.29 17.77 36.17
N GLY A 89 15.02 18.58 35.14
CA GLY A 89 15.91 19.61 34.62
C GLY A 89 15.18 20.53 33.64
N THR A 90 14.83 21.73 34.10
CA THR A 90 14.26 22.86 33.36
C THR A 90 15.17 23.36 32.23
N ALA A 91 14.61 23.66 31.05
CA ALA A 91 15.21 24.61 30.10
C ALA A 91 14.16 25.16 29.13
N GLN A 92 14.37 26.41 28.71
CA GLN A 92 13.38 27.36 28.25
C GLN A 92 13.07 27.29 26.74
N HIS A 93 11.89 27.81 26.40
CA HIS A 93 11.49 28.27 25.08
C HIS A 93 12.57 29.14 24.41
N GLN A 94 12.96 28.77 23.20
CA GLN A 94 13.31 29.73 22.16
C GLN A 94 12.81 29.23 20.81
N ALA A 95 11.86 29.99 20.28
CA ALA A 95 11.30 29.83 18.95
C ALA A 95 12.38 30.11 17.89
N MET A 96 12.55 29.18 16.96
CA MET A 96 13.12 29.47 15.65
C MET A 96 12.15 29.00 14.59
N THR A 97 11.56 29.99 13.93
CA THR A 97 10.85 29.89 12.65
C THR A 97 11.75 29.23 11.62
N SER A 98 11.38 28.04 11.15
CA SER A 98 11.94 27.46 9.92
C SER A 98 10.81 27.22 8.92
N GLN A 99 11.09 27.67 7.71
CA GLN A 99 10.20 27.75 6.57
C GLN A 99 9.65 26.38 6.17
N ALA A 100 8.38 26.37 5.77
CA ALA A 100 7.66 25.22 5.26
C ALA A 100 8.35 24.64 4.01
N ALA A 101 9.11 23.56 4.22
CA ALA A 101 9.41 22.59 3.18
C ALA A 101 8.26 21.59 3.13
N LYS A 102 7.66 21.41 1.93
CA LYS A 102 6.59 20.45 1.69
C LYS A 102 7.05 19.05 2.11
N ARG A 103 6.56 18.59 3.27
CA ARG A 103 6.65 17.19 3.71
C ARG A 103 5.74 16.38 2.78
N ASN A 104 6.25 15.29 2.20
CA ASN A 104 5.38 14.22 1.72
C ASN A 104 4.61 13.70 2.95
N GLU A 105 3.29 13.84 2.96
CA GLU A 105 2.43 13.32 4.03
C GLU A 105 2.49 11.79 4.00
N SER A 106 2.79 11.16 5.15
CA SER A 106 2.66 9.71 5.29
C SER A 106 1.18 9.34 5.21
N PRO A 107 0.79 8.16 4.69
CA PRO A 107 -0.61 7.72 4.72
C PRO A 107 -1.22 7.73 6.13
N GLU A 108 -0.41 7.53 7.16
CA GLU A 108 -0.81 7.61 8.58
C GLU A 108 -1.07 9.05 9.06
N ASP A 109 -0.60 10.05 8.31
CA ASP A 109 -0.85 11.47 8.59
C ASP A 109 -2.16 11.95 7.94
N VAL A 110 -2.78 11.14 7.09
CA VAL A 110 -4.03 11.50 6.41
C VAL A 110 -5.22 11.25 7.32
N ASN A 111 -5.74 12.34 7.89
CA ASN A 111 -6.89 12.31 8.80
C ASN A 111 -8.06 13.16 8.26
N VAL A 112 -9.28 12.82 8.67
CA VAL A 112 -10.51 13.59 8.43
C VAL A 112 -11.11 13.97 9.79
N PRO A 113 -10.97 15.24 10.22
CA PRO A 113 -11.60 15.72 11.44
C PRO A 113 -13.12 15.53 11.39
N TRP A 114 -13.69 15.11 12.52
CA TRP A 114 -15.12 14.94 12.72
C TRP A 114 -15.53 15.56 14.07
N PRO A 115 -15.56 16.91 14.16
CA PRO A 115 -15.83 17.61 15.40
C PRO A 115 -17.20 17.28 16.03
N GLU A 116 -18.20 16.97 15.20
CA GLU A 116 -19.55 16.59 15.63
C GLU A 116 -19.53 15.31 16.48
N LEU A 117 -18.59 14.40 16.20
CA LEU A 117 -18.37 13.17 16.96
C LEU A 117 -17.21 13.29 17.97
N GLY A 118 -16.55 14.45 18.05
CA GLY A 118 -15.46 14.74 18.97
C GLY A 118 -14.18 13.97 18.67
N GLY A 119 -13.88 13.72 17.39
CA GLY A 119 -12.72 12.92 17.02
C GLY A 119 -12.31 13.06 15.56
N THR A 120 -11.52 12.11 15.09
CA THR A 120 -10.97 12.11 13.74
C THR A 120 -11.08 10.72 13.12
N LEU A 121 -11.42 10.69 11.84
CA LEU A 121 -11.43 9.46 11.04
C LEU A 121 -10.07 9.31 10.36
N LEU A 122 -9.50 8.12 10.42
CA LEU A 122 -8.14 7.86 9.97
C LEU A 122 -7.99 6.44 9.42
N LEU A 123 -6.86 6.22 8.75
CA LEU A 123 -6.46 4.90 8.28
C LEU A 123 -5.52 4.23 9.29
N ARG A 124 -5.85 3.02 9.74
CA ARG A 124 -4.90 2.17 10.47
C ARG A 124 -4.20 1.26 9.46
N VAL A 125 -2.92 1.53 9.23
CA VAL A 125 -2.10 0.80 8.25
C VAL A 125 -1.73 -0.58 8.77
N MET A 126 -1.99 -1.62 7.99
CA MET A 126 -1.73 -3.00 8.40
C MET A 126 -0.29 -3.43 8.07
N PRO A 127 0.27 -4.42 8.80
CA PRO A 127 1.52 -5.04 8.41
C PRO A 127 1.45 -5.60 6.98
N SER A 128 2.48 -5.36 6.18
CA SER A 128 2.62 -5.93 4.84
C SER A 128 3.13 -7.38 4.92
N ASP A 129 2.31 -8.28 5.46
CA ASP A 129 2.67 -9.68 5.80
C ASP A 129 1.82 -10.74 5.07
N ASN A 130 1.27 -10.41 3.90
CA ASN A 130 0.34 -11.25 3.12
C ASN A 130 -1.00 -11.58 3.83
N SER A 131 -1.16 -11.14 5.07
CA SER A 131 -2.36 -11.34 5.89
C SER A 131 -3.12 -10.03 6.16
N CYS A 132 -2.71 -8.93 5.55
CA CYS A 132 -3.30 -7.59 5.72
C CYS A 132 -4.84 -7.54 5.71
N LEU A 133 -5.51 -8.23 4.78
CA LEU A 133 -6.98 -8.31 4.75
C LEU A 133 -7.54 -8.88 6.05
N PHE A 134 -6.99 -10.01 6.51
CA PHE A 134 -7.43 -10.67 7.73
C PHE A 134 -7.08 -9.86 8.97
N THR A 135 -5.92 -9.20 8.98
CA THR A 135 -5.52 -8.31 10.08
C THR A 135 -6.40 -7.05 10.14
N ALA A 136 -6.74 -6.47 8.99
CA ALA A 136 -7.63 -5.32 8.87
C ALA A 136 -9.03 -5.66 9.38
N PHE A 137 -9.62 -6.74 8.85
CA PHE A 137 -10.95 -7.22 9.25
C PHE A 137 -10.96 -7.67 10.72
N GLY A 138 -10.03 -8.53 11.11
CA GLY A 138 -9.95 -9.07 12.46
C GLY A 138 -9.73 -8.01 13.53
N GLY A 139 -8.99 -6.94 13.21
CA GLY A 139 -8.81 -5.78 14.08
C GLY A 139 -9.99 -4.81 14.08
N ALA A 140 -10.93 -4.90 13.13
CA ALA A 140 -12.13 -4.09 13.11
C ALA A 140 -13.26 -4.67 13.99
N LEU A 141 -13.20 -5.97 14.30
CA LEU A 141 -14.17 -6.64 15.17
C LEU A 141 -14.05 -6.19 16.63
N GLN A 142 -15.16 -6.22 17.36
CA GLN A 142 -15.19 -5.90 18.80
C GLN A 142 -14.25 -6.81 19.61
N ASP A 143 -14.31 -8.12 19.36
CA ASP A 143 -13.34 -9.08 19.84
C ASP A 143 -12.30 -9.27 18.74
N GLN A 144 -11.14 -8.61 18.87
CA GLN A 144 -10.11 -8.68 17.84
C GLN A 144 -9.65 -10.13 17.59
N ILE A 145 -9.66 -10.55 16.32
CA ILE A 145 -9.34 -11.93 15.92
C ILE A 145 -8.06 -11.96 15.08
N PRO A 146 -7.05 -12.76 15.47
CA PRO A 146 -5.84 -12.92 14.67
C PRO A 146 -6.12 -13.54 13.28
N ALA A 147 -5.33 -13.13 12.28
CA ALA A 147 -5.47 -13.57 10.90
C ALA A 147 -5.56 -15.10 10.74
N GLN A 148 -4.68 -15.85 11.41
CA GLN A 148 -4.68 -17.32 11.31
C GLN A 148 -5.97 -17.96 11.82
N ARG A 149 -6.60 -17.36 12.83
CA ARG A 149 -7.87 -17.85 13.37
C ARG A 149 -9.00 -17.59 12.40
N LEU A 150 -9.03 -16.41 11.75
CA LEU A 150 -9.99 -16.11 10.68
C LEU A 150 -9.88 -17.08 9.51
N ARG A 151 -8.66 -17.34 9.03
CA ARG A 151 -8.40 -18.33 7.96
C ARG A 151 -8.95 -19.71 8.31
N LYS A 152 -8.75 -20.15 9.55
CA LYS A 152 -9.30 -21.42 10.03
C LYS A 152 -10.83 -21.40 10.09
N MET A 153 -11.44 -20.35 10.64
CA MET A 153 -12.90 -20.22 10.70
C MET A 153 -13.52 -20.26 9.30
N MET A 154 -12.89 -19.62 8.32
CA MET A 154 -13.33 -19.72 6.93
C MET A 154 -13.24 -21.14 6.36
N ALA A 155 -12.12 -21.82 6.56
CA ALA A 155 -11.94 -23.19 6.08
C ALA A 155 -12.98 -24.13 6.68
N ASP A 156 -13.29 -23.98 7.98
CA ASP A 156 -14.33 -24.74 8.68
C ASP A 156 -15.72 -24.38 8.12
N TYR A 157 -16.03 -23.09 7.92
CA TYR A 157 -17.31 -22.62 7.37
C TYR A 157 -17.60 -23.14 5.96
N ILE A 158 -16.60 -23.14 5.06
CA ILE A 158 -16.73 -23.69 3.71
C ILE A 158 -17.11 -25.17 3.74
N VAL A 159 -16.49 -25.95 4.63
CA VAL A 159 -16.78 -27.39 4.78
C VAL A 159 -18.21 -27.64 5.27
N GLU A 160 -18.73 -26.75 6.11
CA GLU A 160 -20.10 -26.82 6.63
C GLU A 160 -21.16 -26.38 5.61
N HIS A 161 -20.78 -25.65 4.56
CA HIS A 161 -21.69 -25.07 3.55
C HIS A 161 -21.30 -25.48 2.11
N PRO A 162 -21.31 -26.78 1.78
CA PRO A 162 -20.81 -27.27 0.48
C PRO A 162 -21.68 -26.86 -0.72
N GLU A 163 -22.95 -26.54 -0.50
CA GLU A 163 -23.87 -26.07 -1.56
C GLU A 163 -23.55 -24.63 -1.99
N ASP A 164 -23.11 -23.79 -1.04
CA ASP A 164 -22.81 -22.37 -1.28
C ASP A 164 -21.39 -22.17 -1.83
N TYR A 165 -20.45 -23.06 -1.46
CA TYR A 165 -19.03 -22.94 -1.80
C TYR A 165 -18.55 -24.07 -2.70
N SER A 166 -19.08 -24.11 -3.91
CA SER A 166 -18.67 -25.07 -4.96
C SER A 166 -17.35 -24.69 -5.65
N ASP A 167 -16.80 -25.62 -6.43
CA ASP A 167 -15.63 -25.38 -7.30
C ASP A 167 -15.77 -24.13 -8.18
N ALA A 168 -16.99 -23.83 -8.65
CA ALA A 168 -17.26 -22.68 -9.49
C ALA A 168 -17.18 -21.35 -8.71
N VAL A 169 -17.60 -21.35 -7.44
CA VAL A 169 -17.56 -20.17 -6.56
C VAL A 169 -16.13 -19.91 -6.08
N LEU A 170 -15.43 -20.98 -5.68
CA LEU A 170 -14.08 -20.90 -5.10
C LEU A 170 -12.97 -20.86 -6.16
N GLY A 171 -13.29 -21.15 -7.42
CA GLY A 171 -12.32 -21.31 -8.51
C GLY A 171 -11.40 -22.53 -8.37
N SER A 172 -11.65 -23.39 -7.38
CA SER A 172 -10.91 -24.63 -7.12
C SER A 172 -11.73 -25.56 -6.22
N PRO A 173 -11.39 -26.87 -6.14
CA PRO A 173 -12.08 -27.79 -5.25
C PRO A 173 -12.06 -27.32 -3.79
N PRO A 174 -13.18 -27.40 -3.03
CA PRO A 174 -13.28 -26.90 -1.66
C PRO A 174 -12.16 -27.40 -0.75
N SER A 175 -11.84 -28.69 -0.82
CA SER A 175 -10.74 -29.28 -0.04
C SER A 175 -9.36 -28.70 -0.37
N GLN A 176 -9.14 -28.22 -1.59
CA GLN A 176 -7.92 -27.52 -1.98
C GLN A 176 -7.96 -26.08 -1.49
N TYR A 177 -9.09 -25.39 -1.66
CA TYR A 177 -9.27 -24.02 -1.19
C TYR A 177 -9.06 -23.91 0.32
N CYS A 178 -9.73 -24.76 1.11
CA CYS A 178 -9.62 -24.79 2.58
C CYS A 178 -8.19 -25.04 3.05
N ARG A 179 -7.38 -25.82 2.32
CA ARG A 179 -5.95 -26.00 2.62
C ARG A 179 -5.14 -24.76 2.27
N SER A 180 -5.38 -24.19 1.09
CA SER A 180 -4.64 -23.02 0.60
C SER A 180 -4.90 -21.77 1.42
N ILE A 181 -6.14 -21.53 1.87
CA ILE A 181 -6.49 -20.30 2.58
C ILE A 181 -5.90 -20.23 3.99
N GLN A 182 -5.53 -21.38 4.57
CA GLN A 182 -4.85 -21.48 5.86
C GLN A 182 -3.36 -21.14 5.79
N ASP A 183 -2.78 -21.03 4.60
CA ASP A 183 -1.41 -20.58 4.40
C ASP A 183 -1.30 -19.07 4.70
N PRO A 184 -0.43 -18.62 5.63
CA PRO A 184 -0.27 -17.21 5.96
C PRO A 184 0.19 -16.34 4.77
N ASP A 185 0.85 -16.94 3.76
CA ASP A 185 1.29 -16.23 2.56
C ASP A 185 0.19 -16.11 1.49
N ARG A 186 -0.95 -16.80 1.67
CA ARG A 186 -2.08 -16.72 0.73
C ARG A 186 -2.86 -15.42 0.93
N TRP A 187 -2.91 -14.59 -0.10
CA TRP A 187 -3.72 -13.37 -0.11
C TRP A 187 -5.21 -13.69 -0.09
N GLY A 188 -5.96 -12.87 0.65
CA GLY A 188 -7.42 -12.85 0.56
C GLY A 188 -7.91 -11.82 -0.45
N GLY A 189 -9.20 -11.92 -0.80
CA GLY A 189 -9.90 -10.93 -1.62
C GLY A 189 -11.42 -11.00 -1.43
N GLY A 190 -12.17 -10.75 -2.50
CA GLY A 190 -13.64 -10.65 -2.43
C GLY A 190 -14.34 -11.93 -1.95
N ILE A 191 -13.80 -13.12 -2.26
CA ILE A 191 -14.34 -14.40 -1.76
C ILE A 191 -14.20 -14.45 -0.23
N GLU A 192 -13.02 -14.12 0.30
CA GLU A 192 -12.79 -14.06 1.74
C GLU A 192 -13.71 -13.07 2.43
N LEU A 193 -13.87 -11.87 1.89
CA LEU A 193 -14.75 -10.84 2.46
C LEU A 193 -16.21 -11.29 2.49
N SER A 194 -16.69 -11.96 1.43
CA SER A 194 -18.04 -12.52 1.39
C SER A 194 -18.27 -13.61 2.44
N ILE A 195 -17.30 -14.52 2.62
CA ILE A 195 -17.36 -15.58 3.62
C ILE A 195 -17.31 -14.99 5.03
N LEU A 196 -16.36 -14.08 5.30
CA LEU A 196 -16.22 -13.43 6.60
C LEU A 196 -17.47 -12.62 6.97
N SER A 197 -18.06 -11.91 6.01
CA SER A 197 -19.33 -11.23 6.21
C SER A 197 -20.46 -12.18 6.65
N SER A 198 -20.48 -13.40 6.09
CA SER A 198 -21.46 -14.43 6.45
C SER A 198 -21.20 -15.02 7.84
N ILE A 199 -19.94 -15.31 8.18
CA ILE A 199 -19.54 -15.86 9.49
C ILE A 199 -19.86 -14.90 10.63
N PHE A 200 -19.58 -13.60 10.44
CA PHE A 200 -19.69 -12.58 11.48
C PHE A 200 -20.98 -11.77 11.44
N ASP A 201 -21.88 -12.08 10.50
CA ASP A 201 -23.13 -11.37 10.29
C ASP A 201 -22.97 -9.84 10.20
N ILE A 202 -21.91 -9.41 9.50
CA ILE A 202 -21.50 -8.00 9.39
C ILE A 202 -21.31 -7.61 7.93
N GLN A 203 -21.75 -6.42 7.55
CA GLN A 203 -21.45 -5.87 6.22
C GLN A 203 -19.99 -5.41 6.19
N ILE A 204 -19.27 -5.74 5.12
CA ILE A 204 -17.91 -5.25 4.90
C ILE A 204 -17.94 -4.29 3.72
N CYS A 205 -17.70 -3.01 4.01
CA CYS A 205 -17.55 -1.95 3.02
C CYS A 205 -16.07 -1.82 2.67
N THR A 206 -15.71 -1.93 1.39
CA THR A 206 -14.34 -1.75 0.93
C THR A 206 -14.28 -0.58 -0.03
N PHE A 207 -13.49 0.44 0.29
CA PHE A 207 -13.18 1.51 -0.64
C PHE A 207 -11.89 1.20 -1.40
N ASP A 208 -11.95 1.22 -2.72
CA ASP A 208 -10.78 1.17 -3.58
C ASP A 208 -10.18 2.58 -3.73
N VAL A 209 -8.92 2.78 -3.36
CA VAL A 209 -8.30 4.12 -3.37
C VAL A 209 -8.10 4.63 -4.78
N GLN A 210 -7.76 3.76 -5.74
CA GLN A 210 -7.45 4.16 -7.11
C GLN A 210 -8.70 4.68 -7.82
N THR A 211 -9.78 3.90 -7.79
CA THR A 211 -11.04 4.17 -8.47
C THR A 211 -12.02 4.98 -7.62
N GLN A 212 -11.77 5.10 -6.31
CA GLN A 212 -12.65 5.73 -5.32
C GLN A 212 -14.04 5.08 -5.22
N ASN A 213 -14.17 3.84 -5.71
CA ASN A 213 -15.41 3.09 -5.67
C ASN A 213 -15.59 2.37 -4.33
N LEU A 214 -16.85 2.30 -3.89
CA LEU A 214 -17.27 1.50 -2.75
C LEU A 214 -17.80 0.14 -3.22
N ILE A 215 -17.29 -0.94 -2.62
CA ILE A 215 -17.74 -2.31 -2.84
C ILE A 215 -18.27 -2.85 -1.51
N ASN A 216 -19.48 -3.42 -1.52
CA ASN A 216 -20.12 -3.95 -0.33
C ASN A 216 -20.19 -5.47 -0.38
N PHE A 217 -19.88 -6.11 0.75
CA PHE A 217 -20.06 -7.54 0.99
C PHE A 217 -21.02 -7.73 2.16
N GLY A 218 -21.99 -8.62 2.01
CA GLY A 218 -23.05 -8.81 3.00
C GLY A 218 -24.15 -7.78 2.87
N GLU A 219 -25.14 -8.11 2.03
CA GLU A 219 -26.39 -7.37 1.97
C GLU A 219 -27.22 -7.66 3.24
N ASP A 220 -28.11 -6.72 3.58
CA ASP A 220 -29.09 -6.86 4.67
C ASP A 220 -28.49 -7.13 6.08
N LYS A 221 -27.26 -6.70 6.33
CA LYS A 221 -26.64 -6.75 7.68
C LYS A 221 -26.98 -5.51 8.50
N ARG A 222 -26.99 -5.66 9.82
CA ARG A 222 -27.28 -4.57 10.76
C ARG A 222 -26.09 -3.64 10.98
N ASP A 223 -24.90 -4.23 11.11
CA ASP A 223 -23.67 -3.52 11.43
C ASP A 223 -22.69 -3.65 10.26
N ARG A 224 -21.77 -2.68 10.12
CA ARG A 224 -20.71 -2.63 9.11
C ARG A 224 -19.35 -2.32 9.70
N CYS A 225 -18.31 -2.84 9.05
CA CYS A 225 -16.94 -2.34 9.18
C CYS A 225 -16.44 -1.86 7.82
N ILE A 226 -15.43 -0.99 7.82
CA ILE A 226 -14.93 -0.38 6.60
C ILE A 226 -13.42 -0.63 6.43
N LEU A 227 -13.07 -1.17 5.27
CA LEU A 227 -11.71 -1.43 4.83
C LEU A 227 -11.37 -0.50 3.66
N VAL A 228 -10.08 -0.28 3.46
CA VAL A 228 -9.54 0.47 2.32
C VAL A 228 -8.58 -0.44 1.57
N TYR A 229 -8.75 -0.51 0.25
CA TYR A 229 -7.93 -1.29 -0.65
C TYR A 229 -7.11 -0.39 -1.57
N SER A 230 -5.80 -0.57 -1.56
CA SER A 230 -4.84 0.22 -2.35
C SER A 230 -4.46 -0.44 -3.68
N GLY A 231 -5.15 -1.49 -4.11
CA GLY A 231 -4.79 -2.29 -5.30
C GLY A 231 -3.91 -3.51 -5.00
N ILE A 232 -3.22 -3.54 -3.85
CA ILE A 232 -2.41 -4.68 -3.39
C ILE A 232 -2.41 -4.88 -1.85
N HIS A 233 -3.05 -3.99 -1.10
CA HIS A 233 -3.00 -4.01 0.37
C HIS A 233 -4.34 -3.55 0.94
N TYR A 234 -4.72 -4.14 2.08
CA TYR A 234 -5.91 -3.80 2.84
C TYR A 234 -5.55 -3.17 4.18
N ASP A 235 -6.19 -2.04 4.44
CA ASP A 235 -6.12 -1.31 5.69
C ASP A 235 -7.53 -1.14 6.28
N ARG A 236 -7.63 -0.71 7.53
CA ARG A 236 -8.93 -0.48 8.16
C ARG A 236 -9.17 0.99 8.46
N VAL A 237 -10.41 1.42 8.28
CA VAL A 237 -10.87 2.73 8.73
C VAL A 237 -11.17 2.65 10.21
N ALA A 238 -10.74 3.67 10.96
CA ALA A 238 -11.01 3.80 12.37
C ALA A 238 -11.42 5.24 12.70
N PHE A 239 -12.35 5.38 13.62
CA PHE A 239 -12.61 6.64 14.30
C PHE A 239 -11.89 6.65 15.65
N SER A 240 -10.98 7.59 15.83
CA SER A 240 -10.32 7.84 17.10
C SER A 240 -10.91 9.09 17.75
N LEU A 241 -11.25 9.01 19.03
CA LEU A 241 -11.41 10.22 19.83
C LEU A 241 -10.12 11.04 19.78
N SER A 242 -10.25 12.35 19.79
CA SER A 242 -9.10 13.26 19.79
C SER A 242 -9.45 14.58 20.46
N ASP A 243 -8.43 15.31 20.90
CA ASP A 243 -8.63 16.66 21.43
C ASP A 243 -8.84 17.67 20.29
N TYR A 244 -9.50 18.78 20.58
CA TYR A 244 -9.67 19.88 19.62
C TYR A 244 -8.29 20.38 19.12
N PRO A 245 -8.07 20.57 17.80
CA PRO A 245 -9.05 20.72 16.73
C PRO A 245 -9.42 19.41 15.98
N HIS A 246 -9.12 18.25 16.55
CA HIS A 246 -9.40 16.92 15.98
C HIS A 246 -8.65 16.61 14.67
N ASP A 247 -7.47 17.20 14.49
CA ASP A 247 -6.61 17.00 13.31
C ASP A 247 -5.78 15.70 13.37
N SER A 248 -5.65 15.10 14.54
CA SER A 248 -4.80 13.95 14.81
C SER A 248 -5.36 13.09 15.96
N PRO A 249 -5.09 11.77 15.98
CA PRO A 249 -5.51 10.92 17.08
C PRO A 249 -4.71 11.24 18.36
N THR A 250 -5.41 11.40 19.49
CA THR A 250 -4.78 11.65 20.81
C THR A 250 -4.81 10.41 21.70
N TYR A 251 -5.74 9.49 21.42
CA TYR A 251 -5.98 8.29 22.21
C TYR A 251 -5.40 7.05 21.52
N PRO A 252 -5.13 5.98 22.30
CA PRO A 252 -4.46 4.82 21.75
C PRO A 252 -5.43 3.98 20.88
N PRO A 253 -4.91 3.23 19.89
CA PRO A 253 -5.75 2.54 18.89
C PRO A 253 -6.76 1.52 19.45
N GLU A 254 -6.55 1.02 20.67
CA GLU A 254 -7.48 0.10 21.34
C GLU A 254 -8.81 0.77 21.72
N MET A 255 -8.87 2.10 21.70
CA MET A 255 -10.08 2.88 21.93
C MET A 255 -10.81 3.28 20.64
N ASP A 256 -10.27 2.88 19.48
CA ASP A 256 -10.88 3.19 18.20
C ASP A 256 -12.27 2.57 18.07
N ARG A 257 -13.19 3.31 17.45
CA ARG A 257 -14.43 2.76 16.91
C ARG A 257 -14.20 2.32 15.47
N THR A 258 -14.52 1.06 15.18
CA THR A 258 -14.31 0.40 13.87
C THR A 258 -15.55 -0.32 13.33
N VAL A 259 -16.67 -0.24 14.06
CA VAL A 259 -17.97 -0.81 13.68
C VAL A 259 -19.05 0.26 13.80
N TRP A 260 -19.94 0.29 12.82
CA TRP A 260 -21.04 1.24 12.71
C TRP A 260 -22.33 0.54 12.30
N PRO A 261 -23.51 1.07 12.67
CA PRO A 261 -24.77 0.66 12.08
C PRO A 261 -24.78 0.86 10.56
N THR A 262 -25.54 0.04 9.82
CA THR A 262 -25.65 0.17 8.36
C THR A 262 -26.52 1.34 7.89
N ASP A 263 -27.25 1.99 8.79
CA ASP A 263 -27.99 3.24 8.53
C ASP A 263 -27.16 4.51 8.86
N ASP A 264 -25.92 4.35 9.33
CA ASP A 264 -24.95 5.43 9.48
C ASP A 264 -24.31 5.71 8.11
N ASP A 265 -24.89 6.67 7.37
CA ASP A 265 -24.35 7.11 6.08
C ASP A 265 -23.22 8.13 6.24
N GLU A 266 -23.17 8.85 7.37
CA GLU A 266 -22.17 9.89 7.64
C GLU A 266 -20.74 9.29 7.70
N ILE A 267 -20.59 8.08 8.25
CA ILE A 267 -19.31 7.37 8.22
C ILE A 267 -18.85 7.06 6.78
N LEU A 268 -19.76 6.75 5.85
CA LEU A 268 -19.40 6.50 4.45
C LEU A 268 -18.97 7.79 3.76
N GLU A 269 -19.65 8.90 4.04
CA GLU A 269 -19.27 10.23 3.53
C GLU A 269 -17.88 10.64 4.04
N LYS A 270 -17.62 10.50 5.34
CA LYS A 270 -16.32 10.79 5.94
C LYS A 270 -15.22 9.87 5.44
N THR A 271 -15.54 8.59 5.22
CA THR A 271 -14.58 7.65 4.62
C THR A 271 -14.27 8.02 3.18
N LYS A 272 -15.26 8.47 2.41
CA LYS A 272 -15.03 8.95 1.05
C LYS A 272 -14.10 10.17 1.04
N GLU A 273 -14.28 11.13 1.95
CA GLU A 273 -13.34 12.25 2.12
C GLU A 273 -11.91 11.76 2.42
N LEU A 274 -11.77 10.74 3.28
CA LEU A 274 -10.47 10.13 3.61
C LEU A 274 -9.83 9.49 2.37
N VAL A 275 -10.61 8.71 1.63
CA VAL A 275 -10.16 8.03 0.40
C VAL A 275 -9.77 9.03 -0.69
N GLU A 276 -10.49 10.14 -0.84
CA GLU A 276 -10.11 11.22 -1.75
C GLU A 276 -8.75 11.85 -1.39
N LYS A 277 -8.45 12.02 -0.10
CA LYS A 277 -7.13 12.48 0.35
C LYS A 277 -6.05 11.44 0.09
N LEU A 278 -6.33 10.16 0.38
CA LEU A 278 -5.42 9.05 0.11
C LEU A 278 -5.12 8.93 -1.40
N ASN A 279 -6.12 9.10 -2.26
CA ASN A 279 -5.96 9.11 -3.71
C ASN A 279 -5.07 10.28 -4.18
N LYS A 280 -5.31 11.49 -3.66
CA LYS A 280 -4.46 12.68 -3.93
C LYS A 280 -3.02 12.50 -3.45
N ALA A 281 -2.83 11.74 -2.37
CA ALA A 281 -1.52 11.34 -1.86
C ALA A 281 -0.92 10.14 -2.63
N HIS A 282 -1.58 9.65 -3.68
CA HIS A 282 -1.19 8.47 -4.47
C HIS A 282 -0.99 7.21 -3.62
N TYR A 283 -1.84 7.00 -2.61
CA TYR A 283 -1.86 5.79 -1.77
C TYR A 283 -2.57 4.62 -2.48
N TYR A 284 -2.12 4.29 -3.68
CA TYR A 284 -2.58 3.13 -4.44
C TYR A 284 -1.49 2.62 -5.36
N THR A 285 -1.62 1.37 -5.77
CA THR A 285 -0.80 0.74 -6.82
C THR A 285 -1.72 0.42 -7.97
N ASP A 286 -1.51 1.09 -9.09
CA ASP A 286 -2.20 0.74 -10.33
C ASP A 286 -1.69 -0.62 -10.80
N THR A 287 -2.51 -1.67 -10.69
CA THR A 287 -2.14 -3.01 -11.14
C THR A 287 -2.66 -3.33 -12.55
N GLU A 288 -3.56 -2.51 -13.08
CA GLU A 288 -4.22 -2.71 -14.37
C GLU A 288 -3.61 -1.84 -15.48
N GLY A 289 -3.15 -0.63 -15.15
CA GLY A 289 -2.44 0.29 -16.04
C GLY A 289 -0.95 -0.02 -16.20
N LEU A 290 -0.41 -1.04 -15.52
CA LEU A 290 0.97 -1.49 -15.71
C LEU A 290 1.14 -2.08 -17.12
N LEU A 291 1.78 -1.35 -18.04
CA LEU A 291 2.26 -1.95 -19.27
C LEU A 291 3.44 -2.85 -18.94
N LEU A 292 3.29 -4.16 -19.11
CA LEU A 292 4.32 -5.15 -18.87
C LEU A 292 4.93 -5.60 -20.19
N ARG A 293 6.25 -5.73 -20.24
CA ARG A 293 6.97 -6.41 -21.33
C ARG A 293 7.65 -7.68 -20.81
N CYS A 294 7.81 -8.67 -21.68
CA CYS A 294 8.64 -9.81 -21.39
C CYS A 294 10.13 -9.49 -21.63
N ASP A 295 11.01 -9.83 -20.69
CA ASP A 295 12.46 -9.67 -20.84
C ASP A 295 13.18 -10.96 -21.27
N VAL A 296 12.44 -12.04 -21.50
CA VAL A 296 13.01 -13.29 -22.06
C VAL A 296 13.49 -13.01 -23.48
N GLN A 297 14.77 -13.29 -23.77
CA GLN A 297 15.34 -13.07 -25.10
C GLN A 297 14.54 -13.82 -26.17
N GLY A 298 14.09 -13.08 -27.20
CA GLY A 298 13.27 -13.62 -28.29
C GLY A 298 11.76 -13.59 -28.03
N CYS A 299 11.31 -12.97 -26.93
CA CYS A 299 9.90 -12.78 -26.63
C CYS A 299 9.52 -11.29 -26.66
N ASP A 300 8.84 -10.84 -27.71
CA ASP A 300 8.42 -9.44 -27.89
C ASP A 300 7.03 -9.14 -27.31
N TRP A 301 6.62 -9.90 -26.29
CA TRP A 301 5.29 -9.75 -25.70
C TRP A 301 5.20 -8.49 -24.85
N ILE A 302 4.14 -7.71 -25.07
CA ILE A 302 3.73 -6.55 -24.26
C ILE A 302 2.24 -6.72 -23.95
N GLY A 303 1.84 -6.50 -22.70
CA GLY A 303 0.45 -6.57 -22.26
C GLY A 303 0.14 -5.58 -21.15
N SER A 304 -1.14 -5.29 -20.94
CA SER A 304 -1.59 -4.35 -19.91
C SER A 304 -2.07 -5.10 -18.67
N GLY A 305 -1.51 -4.73 -17.54
CA GLY A 305 -1.89 -5.19 -16.23
C GLY A 305 -1.36 -6.57 -15.86
N GLN A 306 -1.38 -6.84 -14.56
CA GLN A 306 -0.82 -8.06 -13.98
C GLN A 306 -1.50 -9.34 -14.50
N ARG A 307 -2.80 -9.27 -14.84
CA ARG A 307 -3.58 -10.41 -15.35
C ARG A 307 -3.11 -10.87 -16.74
N GLU A 308 -2.77 -9.96 -17.63
CA GLU A 308 -2.23 -10.35 -18.94
C GLU A 308 -0.81 -10.90 -18.80
N GLY A 309 0.00 -10.33 -17.91
CA GLY A 309 1.31 -10.87 -17.54
C GLY A 309 1.24 -12.30 -17.02
N GLN A 310 0.28 -12.60 -16.15
CA GLN A 310 0.07 -13.95 -15.64
C GLN A 310 -0.31 -14.94 -16.74
N LYS A 311 -1.26 -14.58 -17.60
CA LYS A 311 -1.63 -15.43 -18.75
C LYS A 311 -0.44 -15.69 -19.67
N HIS A 312 0.39 -14.68 -19.93
CA HIS A 312 1.61 -14.84 -20.70
C HIS A 312 2.53 -15.86 -20.05
N ALA A 313 2.84 -15.68 -18.76
CA ALA A 313 3.71 -16.58 -18.02
C ALA A 313 3.19 -18.02 -17.97
N GLU A 314 1.88 -18.24 -17.82
CA GLU A 314 1.26 -19.56 -17.82
C GLU A 314 1.36 -20.26 -19.20
N LEU A 315 1.22 -19.50 -20.28
CA LEU A 315 1.25 -20.04 -21.65
C LEU A 315 2.68 -20.29 -22.16
N THR A 316 3.64 -19.44 -21.78
CA THR A 316 5.00 -19.45 -22.34
C THR A 316 6.06 -19.94 -21.36
N GLY A 317 5.75 -19.97 -20.05
CA GLY A 317 6.72 -20.17 -18.98
C GLY A 317 7.61 -18.94 -18.72
N HIS A 318 7.35 -17.80 -19.38
CA HIS A 318 8.16 -16.60 -19.22
C HIS A 318 7.71 -15.80 -17.99
N VAL A 319 8.50 -15.88 -16.93
CA VAL A 319 8.22 -15.18 -15.66
C VAL A 319 8.99 -13.86 -15.50
N ALA A 320 9.92 -13.57 -16.40
CA ALA A 320 10.69 -12.32 -16.39
C ALA A 320 9.90 -11.24 -17.14
N LEU A 321 9.11 -10.47 -16.39
CA LEU A 321 8.33 -9.34 -16.89
C LEU A 321 8.85 -8.05 -16.24
N SER A 322 9.01 -6.99 -17.04
CA SER A 322 9.33 -5.63 -16.58
C SER A 322 8.21 -4.67 -16.93
N GLU A 323 7.99 -3.67 -16.09
CA GLU A 323 7.10 -2.56 -16.39
C GLU A 323 7.72 -1.61 -17.42
N ILE A 324 6.98 -1.32 -18.48
CA ILE A 324 7.20 -0.18 -19.36
C ILE A 324 6.59 1.03 -18.64
N GLN A 325 7.44 1.88 -18.11
CA GLN A 325 6.99 3.14 -17.53
C GLN A 325 6.49 4.04 -18.66
N ASP A 326 5.23 4.47 -18.56
CA ASP A 326 4.76 5.68 -19.23
C ASP A 326 5.37 6.84 -18.45
N GLU A 327 6.68 7.08 -18.64
CA GLU A 327 7.22 8.42 -18.36
C GLU A 327 6.30 9.38 -19.12
N GLY A 328 5.92 10.53 -18.56
CA GLY A 328 4.94 11.48 -19.12
C GLY A 328 5.28 12.08 -20.51
N ASP A 329 6.09 11.36 -21.29
CA ASP A 329 6.49 11.49 -22.68
C ASP A 329 5.34 11.54 -23.68
N ASN A 330 4.11 11.17 -23.30
CA ASN A 330 2.95 11.33 -24.18
C ASN A 330 2.22 12.68 -24.05
N VAL A 331 2.50 13.48 -23.00
CA VAL A 331 1.79 14.75 -22.78
C VAL A 331 2.42 15.89 -23.61
N LEU A 332 1.62 16.48 -24.50
CA LEU A 332 1.97 17.70 -25.24
C LEU A 332 1.92 18.91 -24.31
N ARG A 333 3.01 19.69 -24.27
CA ARG A 333 3.06 20.96 -23.55
C ARG A 333 3.56 22.08 -24.45
N LYS A 334 3.00 23.27 -24.26
CA LYS A 334 3.46 24.50 -24.90
C LYS A 334 4.21 25.38 -23.91
N CYS A 335 5.19 26.14 -24.38
CA CYS A 335 5.86 27.15 -23.57
C CYS A 335 4.93 28.36 -23.34
N ASP A 336 4.93 28.91 -22.12
CA ASP A 336 4.10 30.06 -21.75
C ASP A 336 4.84 31.40 -21.90
N THR A 337 6.12 31.39 -22.25
CA THR A 337 6.91 32.62 -22.41
C THR A 337 6.41 33.42 -23.62
N LEU A 338 6.14 34.71 -23.39
CA LEU A 338 5.64 35.62 -24.42
C LEU A 338 6.59 35.68 -25.63
N GLY A 339 6.09 35.29 -26.81
CA GLY A 339 6.88 35.24 -28.05
C GLY A 339 7.62 33.92 -28.29
N CYS A 340 7.37 32.88 -27.50
CA CYS A 340 7.88 31.54 -27.73
C CYS A 340 6.78 30.59 -28.22
N ASP A 341 6.92 30.09 -29.46
CA ASP A 341 5.94 29.16 -30.08
C ASP A 341 6.31 27.68 -29.87
N PHE A 342 7.09 27.38 -28.84
CA PHE A 342 7.56 26.02 -28.59
C PHE A 342 6.43 25.11 -28.12
N ILE A 343 6.29 23.96 -28.78
CA ILE A 343 5.44 22.84 -28.38
C ILE A 343 6.31 21.58 -28.39
N GLY A 344 6.28 20.83 -27.30
CA GLY A 344 7.05 19.61 -27.13
C GLY A 344 6.21 18.51 -26.51
N GLN A 345 6.64 17.26 -26.72
CA GLN A 345 6.04 16.08 -26.10
C GLN A 345 7.04 15.53 -25.08
N GLY A 346 6.61 15.37 -23.83
CA GLY A 346 7.44 14.79 -22.78
C GLY A 346 8.41 15.69 -22.03
N ASP A 347 8.77 15.23 -20.82
CA ASP A 347 9.61 15.97 -19.88
C ASP A 347 11.03 16.20 -20.38
N LYS A 348 11.53 15.30 -21.26
CA LYS A 348 12.86 15.42 -21.84
C LYS A 348 12.96 16.58 -22.82
N VAL A 349 11.94 16.74 -23.67
CA VAL A 349 11.87 17.81 -24.67
C VAL A 349 11.70 19.18 -23.99
N MET A 350 10.93 19.24 -22.90
CA MET A 350 10.76 20.44 -22.08
C MET A 350 12.07 20.85 -21.38
N ARG A 351 12.78 19.88 -20.79
CA ARG A 351 14.09 20.12 -20.15
C ARG A 351 15.13 20.64 -21.14
N GLN A 352 15.16 20.10 -22.36
CA GLN A 352 16.06 20.59 -23.41
C GLN A 352 15.71 22.03 -23.80
N HIS A 353 14.43 22.33 -24.00
CA HIS A 353 14.00 23.70 -24.30
C HIS A 353 14.33 24.69 -23.18
N SER A 354 14.11 24.32 -21.92
CA SER A 354 14.49 25.14 -20.77
C SER A 354 16.00 25.38 -20.72
N ALA A 355 16.82 24.38 -21.01
CA ALA A 355 18.27 24.53 -21.06
C ALA A 355 18.72 25.49 -22.19
N ASP A 356 18.03 25.44 -23.34
CA ASP A 356 18.39 26.24 -24.52
C ASP A 356 17.89 27.69 -24.44
N THR A 357 16.80 27.95 -23.70
CA THR A 357 16.09 29.24 -23.72
C THR A 357 15.87 29.89 -22.35
N ALA A 358 16.19 29.19 -21.26
CA ALA A 358 15.85 29.56 -19.88
C ALA A 358 14.33 29.74 -19.62
N HIS A 359 13.47 29.19 -20.48
CA HIS A 359 12.02 29.18 -20.26
C HIS A 359 11.61 28.05 -19.32
N GLU A 360 10.92 28.36 -18.23
CA GLU A 360 10.58 27.39 -17.17
C GLU A 360 9.08 27.10 -17.03
N ARG A 361 8.22 27.79 -17.79
CA ARG A 361 6.77 27.64 -17.70
C ARG A 361 6.18 26.98 -18.94
N PHE A 362 5.45 25.90 -18.71
CA PHE A 362 4.78 25.13 -19.76
C PHE A 362 3.35 24.79 -19.35
N SER A 363 2.41 24.99 -20.26
CA SER A 363 1.02 24.56 -20.12
C SER A 363 0.77 23.25 -20.89
N ILE A 364 0.00 22.34 -20.29
CA ILE A 364 -0.46 21.12 -20.96
C ILE A 364 -1.46 21.50 -22.07
N ILE A 365 -1.28 20.93 -23.25
CA ILE A 365 -2.27 20.97 -24.33
C ILE A 365 -3.18 19.76 -24.12
N PRO A 366 -4.47 19.94 -23.82
CA PRO A 366 -5.39 18.83 -23.68
C PRO A 366 -5.65 18.16 -25.05
N ASP A 367 -5.64 16.83 -25.08
CA ASP A 367 -6.11 16.04 -26.22
C ASP A 367 -7.64 16.21 -26.32
N TRP A 368 -8.13 16.65 -27.48
CA TRP A 368 -9.55 16.83 -27.77
C TRP A 368 -10.08 15.79 -28.75
#